data_AF-R6D323-F1
#
_entry.id   AF-R6D323-F1
#
_cell.length_a   1.000
_cell.length_b   1.000
_cell.length_c   1.000
_cell.angle_alpha   90.00
_cell.angle_beta   90.00
_cell.angle_gamma   90.00
#
_symmetry.space_group_name_H-M   'P 1'
#
loop_
_entity.id
_entity.type
_entity.pdbx_description
1 polymer ?
#
loop_
_entity_poly.entity_id
_entity_poly.type
_entity_poly.pdbx_seq_one_letter_code
_entity_poly.pdbx_strand_id
1 'polypeptide(L)'
;MFYGFYNVQDGNIVGDNNREVSLPVGKYNIVYWGTPKYEEPIHTTPAIDEPGLSIGSDLSKLYFGLRQYNKDTTYIPVYDLVHTNKEVNIGQEDLEANMERVVAGLKVIVKTKNNAVINSNITDMQVLIGGIAEKINLYTAEPENKTKTVKFDLVRSVDNTEMSNAMVMVFPSAPNPLLTLLITLKDGSVHTLSKNLESTLVANTRLTVNIVIGDIFAGGSSGNFTIDNWNESSETIEFPVVD
;
A
#
# COMPACT_ATOMS: atom_id res chain seq x y z
N MET A 1 19.43 -3.06 -20.59
CA MET A 1 18.59 -3.58 -19.49
C MET A 1 19.21 -4.90 -19.02
N PHE A 2 19.65 -4.99 -17.76
CA PHE A 2 20.53 -6.07 -17.27
C PHE A 2 19.83 -7.20 -16.50
N TYR A 3 18.53 -7.06 -16.25
CA TYR A 3 17.69 -8.06 -15.59
C TYR A 3 16.73 -8.69 -16.60
N GLY A 4 16.35 -9.95 -16.34
CA GLY A 4 15.25 -10.60 -17.04
C GLY A 4 13.92 -10.24 -16.37
N PHE A 5 12.89 -10.04 -17.17
CA PHE A 5 11.51 -9.86 -16.77
C PHE A 5 10.72 -11.01 -17.36
N TYR A 6 10.03 -11.73 -16.49
CA TYR A 6 9.32 -12.96 -16.82
C TYR A 6 7.89 -12.88 -16.33
N ASN A 7 6.94 -13.31 -17.15
CA ASN A 7 5.59 -13.57 -16.66
C ASN A 7 5.54 -15.02 -16.17
N VAL A 8 5.01 -15.23 -14.96
CA VAL A 8 4.92 -16.54 -14.33
C VAL A 8 3.46 -16.85 -14.01
N GLN A 9 2.98 -18.02 -14.42
CA GLN A 9 1.65 -18.53 -14.12
C GLN A 9 1.78 -19.98 -13.64
N ASP A 10 1.22 -20.29 -12.47
CA ASP A 10 1.27 -21.63 -11.85
C ASP A 10 2.70 -22.22 -11.79
N GLY A 11 3.68 -21.38 -11.45
CA GLY A 11 5.09 -21.76 -11.36
C GLY A 11 5.85 -21.87 -12.69
N ASN A 12 5.17 -21.64 -13.83
CA ASN A 12 5.77 -21.77 -15.16
C ASN A 12 5.93 -20.39 -15.83
N ILE A 13 7.03 -20.22 -16.57
CA ILE A 13 7.24 -19.02 -17.40
C ILE A 13 6.27 -19.08 -18.58
N VAL A 14 5.53 -18.00 -18.80
CA VAL A 14 4.53 -17.88 -19.88
C VAL A 14 4.76 -16.61 -20.70
N GLY A 15 4.36 -16.64 -21.97
CA GLY A 15 4.44 -15.49 -22.87
C GLY A 15 5.88 -15.04 -23.17
N ASP A 16 5.99 -13.78 -23.62
CA ASP A 16 7.27 -13.19 -23.99
C ASP A 16 7.98 -12.59 -22.78
N ASN A 17 9.30 -12.79 -22.76
CA ASN A 17 10.21 -12.20 -21.77
C ASN A 17 11.03 -11.10 -22.43
N ASN A 18 11.46 -10.10 -21.66
CA ASN A 18 12.29 -9.01 -22.22
C ASN A 18 13.67 -9.50 -22.70
N ARG A 19 14.18 -10.58 -22.10
CA ARG A 19 15.40 -11.30 -22.45
C ARG A 19 15.50 -12.59 -21.64
N GLU A 20 16.23 -13.55 -22.17
CA GLU A 20 16.69 -14.70 -21.41
C GLU A 20 17.97 -14.33 -20.63
N VAL A 21 18.04 -14.74 -19.36
CA VAL A 21 19.23 -14.56 -18.52
C VAL A 21 20.15 -15.76 -18.74
N SER A 22 21.26 -15.54 -19.44
CA SER A 22 22.34 -16.51 -19.59
C SER A 22 23.52 -16.10 -18.71
N LEU A 23 23.93 -17.00 -17.81
CA LEU A 23 25.05 -16.81 -16.89
C LEU A 23 26.09 -17.92 -17.11
N PRO A 24 27.39 -17.62 -17.05
CA PRO A 24 28.42 -18.65 -16.99
C PRO A 24 28.21 -19.62 -15.82
N VAL A 25 28.77 -20.82 -15.93
CA VAL A 25 28.79 -21.78 -14.82
C VAL A 25 29.54 -21.19 -13.63
N GLY A 26 28.93 -21.26 -12.44
CA GLY A 26 29.53 -20.72 -11.22
C GLY A 26 28.51 -20.38 -10.15
N LYS A 27 29.00 -19.87 -9.02
CA LYS A 27 28.16 -19.45 -7.89
C LYS A 27 27.71 -18.00 -8.06
N TYR A 28 26.41 -17.78 -7.90
CA TYR A 28 25.79 -16.45 -7.97
C TYR A 28 24.81 -16.29 -6.81
N ASN A 29 24.63 -15.04 -6.38
CA ASN A 29 23.49 -14.66 -5.57
C ASN A 29 22.48 -13.94 -6.46
N ILE A 30 21.28 -14.50 -6.56
CA ILE A 30 20.23 -14.01 -7.45
C ILE A 30 19.15 -13.35 -6.61
N VAL A 31 18.83 -12.10 -6.95
CA VAL A 31 17.78 -11.31 -6.32
C VAL A 31 16.54 -11.36 -7.21
N TYR A 32 15.43 -11.79 -6.65
CA TYR A 32 14.15 -11.91 -7.33
C TYR A 32 13.19 -10.85 -6.80
N TRP A 33 12.55 -10.14 -7.72
CA TRP A 33 11.44 -9.23 -7.44
C TRP A 33 10.27 -9.56 -8.36
N GLY A 34 9.07 -9.46 -7.84
CA GLY A 34 7.85 -9.78 -8.60
C GLY A 34 6.66 -8.94 -8.17
N THR A 35 5.70 -8.80 -9.09
CA THR A 35 4.43 -8.16 -8.84
C THR A 35 3.28 -9.15 -9.09
N PRO A 36 2.68 -9.74 -8.02
CA PRO A 36 1.54 -10.63 -8.20
C PRO A 36 0.40 -9.90 -8.92
N LYS A 37 -0.19 -10.56 -9.91
CA LYS A 37 -1.36 -10.05 -10.65
C LYS A 37 -2.64 -10.69 -10.12
N TYR A 38 -3.69 -9.89 -10.02
CA TYR A 38 -5.02 -10.30 -9.55
C TYR A 38 -6.06 -10.08 -10.65
N GLU A 39 -7.10 -10.91 -10.67
CA GLU A 39 -8.21 -10.80 -11.63
C GLU A 39 -9.19 -9.67 -11.30
N GLU A 40 -9.29 -9.28 -10.02
CA GLU A 40 -10.17 -8.19 -9.61
C GLU A 40 -9.60 -6.83 -10.00
N PRO A 41 -10.44 -5.89 -10.47
CA PRO A 41 -9.98 -4.57 -10.87
C PRO A 41 -9.36 -3.84 -9.68
N ILE A 42 -8.08 -3.55 -9.80
CA ILE A 42 -7.36 -2.68 -8.89
C ILE A 42 -7.75 -1.25 -9.26
N HIS A 43 -8.63 -0.63 -8.48
CA HIS A 43 -9.00 0.78 -8.64
C HIS A 43 -7.93 1.72 -8.08
N THR A 44 -6.66 1.37 -8.27
CA THR A 44 -5.51 2.12 -7.79
C THR A 44 -4.49 2.16 -8.93
N THR A 45 -3.77 3.26 -9.04
CA THR A 45 -2.66 3.42 -9.97
C THR A 45 -1.36 3.40 -9.17
N PRO A 46 -0.93 2.22 -8.67
CA PRO A 46 0.27 2.12 -7.85
C PRO A 46 1.49 2.57 -8.62
N ALA A 47 2.45 3.14 -7.90
CA ALA A 47 3.70 3.61 -8.49
C ALA A 47 4.84 3.59 -7.46
N ILE A 48 6.05 3.34 -7.97
CA ILE A 48 7.30 3.41 -7.23
C ILE A 48 8.36 4.11 -8.06
N ASP A 49 9.38 4.65 -7.40
CA ASP A 49 10.60 5.10 -8.06
C ASP A 49 11.61 3.96 -8.07
N GLU A 50 12.02 3.57 -9.28
CA GLU A 50 12.95 2.47 -9.49
C GLU A 50 14.39 3.01 -9.62
N PRO A 51 15.37 2.35 -9.00
CA PRO A 51 16.76 2.76 -9.12
C PRO A 51 17.30 2.37 -10.50
N GLY A 52 18.23 3.17 -11.03
CA GLY A 52 18.98 2.77 -12.23
C GLY A 52 19.85 1.55 -11.95
N LEU A 53 19.75 0.51 -12.79
CA LEU A 53 20.56 -0.71 -12.68
C LEU A 53 21.68 -0.73 -13.73
N SER A 54 22.92 -0.91 -13.25
CA SER A 54 24.11 -1.05 -14.09
C SER A 54 25.03 -2.16 -13.58
N ILE A 55 25.84 -2.74 -14.48
CA ILE A 55 26.84 -3.75 -14.10
C ILE A 55 27.83 -3.16 -13.10
N GLY A 56 28.15 -3.92 -12.05
CA GLY A 56 29.06 -3.51 -10.98
C GLY A 56 28.38 -2.68 -9.89
N SER A 57 27.09 -2.37 -10.01
CA SER A 57 26.33 -1.74 -8.94
C SER A 57 26.20 -2.65 -7.71
N ASP A 58 26.34 -2.05 -6.54
CA ASP A 58 26.09 -2.68 -5.26
C ASP A 58 24.58 -2.58 -4.94
N LEU A 59 23.85 -3.68 -5.13
CA LEU A 59 22.39 -3.71 -4.95
C LEU A 59 21.97 -3.37 -3.52
N SER A 60 22.85 -3.56 -2.52
CA SER A 60 22.58 -3.19 -1.12
C SER A 60 22.50 -1.67 -0.90
N LYS A 61 22.89 -0.87 -1.89
CA LYS A 61 22.82 0.60 -1.87
C LYS A 61 21.72 1.16 -2.78
N LEU A 62 20.95 0.28 -3.41
CA LEU A 62 19.84 0.65 -4.29
C LEU A 62 18.50 0.37 -3.61
N TYR A 63 17.48 1.14 -4.00
CA TYR A 63 16.19 1.12 -3.32
C TYR A 63 15.05 1.32 -4.31
N PHE A 64 13.92 0.65 -4.06
CA PHE A 64 12.63 1.12 -4.57
C PHE A 64 12.11 2.21 -3.63
N GLY A 65 11.75 3.36 -4.17
CA GLY A 65 11.21 4.50 -3.43
C GLY A 65 9.70 4.66 -3.62
N LEU A 66 9.05 5.29 -2.65
CA LEU A 66 7.70 5.80 -2.84
C LEU A 66 7.72 6.94 -3.87
N ARG A 67 6.78 6.90 -4.81
CA ARG A 67 6.57 8.01 -5.74
C ARG A 67 5.66 9.07 -5.12
N GLN A 68 6.14 10.31 -5.06
CA GLN A 68 5.37 11.44 -4.55
C GLN A 68 4.29 11.87 -5.56
N TYR A 69 3.12 12.31 -5.08
CA TYR A 69 2.16 13.02 -5.92
C TYR A 69 2.74 14.39 -6.30
N ASN A 70 2.82 14.70 -7.60
CA ASN A 70 3.41 15.95 -8.10
C ASN A 70 2.77 17.25 -7.55
N LYS A 71 1.58 17.16 -6.94
CA LYS A 71 0.78 18.30 -6.50
C LYS A 71 0.88 18.59 -5.00
N ASP A 72 1.42 17.69 -4.19
CA ASP A 72 1.53 17.87 -2.74
C ASP A 72 2.67 17.02 -2.13
N THR A 73 2.71 16.90 -0.79
CA THR A 73 3.74 16.14 -0.03
C THR A 73 3.37 14.68 0.23
N THR A 74 2.24 14.20 -0.31
CA THR A 74 1.77 12.83 -0.12
C THR A 74 2.30 11.90 -1.20
N TYR A 75 2.25 10.60 -0.95
CA TYR A 75 2.80 9.56 -1.81
C TYR A 75 1.72 8.61 -2.32
N ILE A 76 2.01 7.98 -3.45
CA ILE A 76 1.13 7.03 -4.13
C ILE A 76 1.28 5.65 -3.47
N PRO A 77 0.20 4.84 -3.37
CA PRO A 77 0.33 3.43 -3.03
C PRO A 77 1.31 2.69 -3.95
N VAL A 78 1.88 1.59 -3.47
CA VAL A 78 2.86 0.79 -4.22
C VAL A 78 2.22 -0.44 -4.85
N TYR A 79 2.96 -1.13 -5.71
CA TYR A 79 2.55 -2.43 -6.24
C TYR A 79 2.51 -3.47 -5.11
N ASP A 80 1.77 -4.56 -5.30
CA ASP A 80 2.04 -5.76 -4.49
C ASP A 80 3.43 -6.26 -4.87
N LEU A 81 4.39 -6.19 -3.95
CA LEU A 81 5.78 -6.57 -4.20
C LEU A 81 6.10 -7.83 -3.40
N VAL A 82 6.70 -8.78 -4.11
CA VAL A 82 7.32 -9.97 -3.52
C VAL A 82 8.83 -9.98 -3.79
N HIS A 83 9.58 -10.54 -2.85
CA HIS A 83 11.04 -10.59 -2.89
C HIS A 83 11.58 -11.92 -2.34
N THR A 84 12.71 -12.35 -2.88
CA THR A 84 13.65 -13.26 -2.21
C THR A 84 15.03 -13.09 -2.82
N ASN A 85 16.08 -13.48 -2.10
CA ASN A 85 17.41 -13.69 -2.66
C ASN A 85 17.88 -15.13 -2.38
N LYS A 86 18.67 -15.69 -3.30
CA LYS A 86 19.13 -17.08 -3.21
C LYS A 86 20.51 -17.23 -3.82
N GLU A 87 21.44 -17.84 -3.08
CA GLU A 87 22.68 -18.36 -3.67
C GLU A 87 22.37 -19.61 -4.49
N VAL A 88 22.84 -19.64 -5.73
CA VAL A 88 22.65 -20.75 -6.67
C VAL A 88 23.94 -21.04 -7.40
N ASN A 89 24.24 -22.33 -7.62
CA ASN A 89 25.33 -22.77 -8.47
C ASN A 89 24.83 -23.04 -9.91
N ILE A 90 25.00 -22.05 -10.78
CA ILE A 90 24.61 -22.11 -12.19
C ILE A 90 25.36 -23.24 -12.90
N GLY A 91 24.62 -24.09 -13.60
CA GLY A 91 25.13 -25.29 -14.28
C GLY A 91 25.10 -26.57 -13.43
N GLN A 92 24.66 -26.49 -12.17
CA GLN A 92 24.48 -27.64 -11.28
C GLN A 92 23.10 -27.68 -10.62
N GLU A 93 22.50 -26.51 -10.39
CA GLU A 93 21.22 -26.36 -9.70
C GLU A 93 20.18 -25.68 -10.61
N ASP A 94 18.91 -26.07 -10.42
CA ASP A 94 17.78 -25.40 -11.06
C ASP A 94 17.47 -24.05 -10.38
N LEU A 95 17.01 -23.09 -11.19
CA LEU A 95 16.58 -21.78 -10.71
C LEU A 95 15.17 -21.84 -10.16
N GLU A 96 15.07 -21.98 -8.84
CA GLU A 96 13.81 -21.99 -8.11
C GLU A 96 13.83 -20.98 -6.95
N ALA A 97 12.76 -20.23 -6.78
CA ALA A 97 12.65 -19.17 -5.79
C ALA A 97 11.23 -19.11 -5.20
N ASN A 98 11.13 -19.22 -3.87
CA ASN A 98 9.90 -18.94 -3.13
C ASN A 98 9.93 -17.48 -2.70
N MET A 99 8.97 -16.68 -3.15
CA MET A 99 8.97 -15.24 -2.92
C MET A 99 7.96 -14.86 -1.83
N GLU A 100 8.35 -13.93 -0.96
CA GLU A 100 7.49 -13.44 0.13
C GLU A 100 7.07 -12.00 -0.12
N ARG A 101 5.86 -11.63 0.32
CA ARG A 101 5.39 -10.25 0.21
C ARG A 101 6.16 -9.35 1.16
N VAL A 102 6.63 -8.22 0.64
CA VAL A 102 7.39 -7.24 1.42
C VAL A 102 6.63 -5.94 1.67
N VAL A 103 5.36 -5.92 1.27
CA VAL A 103 4.40 -4.82 1.48
C VAL A 103 3.31 -5.23 2.46
N ALA A 104 2.60 -4.24 2.98
CA ALA A 104 1.40 -4.43 3.79
C ALA A 104 0.16 -4.03 2.97
N GLY A 105 -0.91 -4.80 3.08
CA GLY A 105 -2.21 -4.48 2.49
C GLY A 105 -3.09 -3.67 3.44
N LEU A 106 -3.78 -2.65 2.92
CA LEU A 106 -4.73 -1.85 3.67
C LEU A 106 -6.06 -1.73 2.90
N LYS A 107 -7.16 -2.05 3.57
CA LYS A 107 -8.52 -1.78 3.12
C LYS A 107 -9.21 -0.88 4.15
N VAL A 108 -9.82 0.19 3.71
CA VAL A 108 -10.62 1.10 4.52
C VAL A 108 -12.06 1.03 4.05
N ILE A 109 -12.98 0.94 5.01
CA ILE A 109 -14.42 0.87 4.79
C ILE A 109 -15.05 1.91 5.70
N VAL A 110 -15.67 2.94 5.14
CA VAL A 110 -16.38 3.99 5.89
C VAL A 110 -17.88 3.79 5.75
N LYS A 111 -18.59 3.78 6.89
CA LYS A 111 -20.06 3.69 6.97
C LYS A 111 -20.60 4.74 7.93
N THR A 112 -21.88 5.07 7.81
CA THR A 112 -22.56 5.84 8.86
C THR A 112 -23.02 4.91 9.98
N LYS A 113 -23.35 5.50 11.14
CA LYS A 113 -24.00 4.76 12.23
C LYS A 113 -25.28 4.06 11.71
N ASN A 114 -25.46 2.78 12.06
CA ASN A 114 -26.57 1.92 11.61
C ASN A 114 -26.62 1.61 10.10
N ASN A 115 -25.53 1.80 9.34
CA ASN A 115 -25.48 1.59 7.88
C ASN A 115 -26.51 2.44 7.12
N ALA A 116 -26.80 3.65 7.60
CA ALA A 116 -27.63 4.60 6.86
C ALA A 116 -26.91 5.10 5.59
N VAL A 117 -27.69 5.65 4.65
CA VAL A 117 -27.15 6.26 3.43
C VAL A 117 -26.20 7.41 3.79
N ILE A 118 -25.01 7.41 3.21
CA ILE A 118 -24.01 8.46 3.35
C ILE A 118 -24.54 9.75 2.74
N ASN A 119 -24.52 10.83 3.52
CA ASN A 119 -25.02 12.15 3.15
C ASN A 119 -24.57 12.53 1.72
N SER A 120 -25.55 12.92 0.88
CA SER A 120 -25.31 13.30 -0.51
C SER A 120 -24.53 14.61 -0.67
N ASN A 121 -24.31 15.36 0.42
CA ASN A 121 -23.44 16.53 0.44
C ASN A 121 -21.95 16.16 0.43
N ILE A 122 -21.58 14.93 0.78
CA ILE A 122 -20.20 14.45 0.69
C ILE A 122 -19.90 14.11 -0.76
N THR A 123 -18.95 14.81 -1.37
CA THR A 123 -18.54 14.60 -2.76
C THR A 123 -17.39 13.60 -2.88
N ASP A 124 -16.48 13.59 -1.91
CA ASP A 124 -15.27 12.78 -1.95
C ASP A 124 -14.80 12.40 -0.54
N MET A 125 -14.13 11.25 -0.44
CA MET A 125 -13.39 10.87 0.76
C MET A 125 -12.03 10.30 0.40
N GLN A 126 -10.99 10.76 1.09
CA GLN A 126 -9.62 10.32 0.88
C GLN A 126 -9.01 9.85 2.20
N VAL A 127 -8.14 8.86 2.14
CA VAL A 127 -7.37 8.38 3.28
C VAL A 127 -5.92 8.81 3.13
N LEU A 128 -5.33 9.28 4.23
CA LEU A 128 -3.90 9.48 4.39
C LEU A 128 -3.41 8.54 5.49
N ILE A 129 -2.39 7.75 5.20
CA ILE A 129 -1.74 6.88 6.19
C ILE A 129 -0.28 7.30 6.34
N GLY A 130 0.07 7.75 7.54
CA GLY A 130 1.38 8.27 7.90
C GLY A 130 2.37 7.20 8.35
N GLY A 131 3.63 7.59 8.55
CA GLY A 131 4.67 6.70 9.08
C GLY A 131 5.08 5.58 8.12
N ILE A 132 4.77 5.69 6.83
CA ILE A 132 5.15 4.71 5.81
C ILE A 132 6.63 4.86 5.47
N ALA A 133 7.34 3.74 5.28
CA ALA A 133 8.72 3.76 4.79
C ALA A 133 8.83 4.53 3.48
N GLU A 134 9.85 5.37 3.36
CA GLU A 134 10.14 6.09 2.12
C GLU A 134 10.55 5.13 1.00
N LYS A 135 11.26 4.06 1.37
CA LYS A 135 11.92 3.18 0.43
C LYS A 135 12.17 1.80 1.03
N ILE A 136 12.36 0.80 0.18
CA ILE A 136 12.79 -0.55 0.54
C ILE A 136 14.06 -0.92 -0.22
N ASN A 137 14.99 -1.59 0.46
CA ASN A 137 16.28 -1.96 -0.11
C ASN A 137 16.12 -3.01 -1.22
N LEU A 138 16.83 -2.85 -2.34
CA LEU A 138 16.69 -3.75 -3.48
C LEU A 138 17.26 -5.15 -3.23
N TYR A 139 18.23 -5.29 -2.33
CA TYR A 139 18.87 -6.57 -2.04
C TYR A 139 18.25 -7.31 -0.85
N THR A 140 17.82 -6.58 0.18
CA THR A 140 17.26 -7.17 1.41
C THR A 140 15.76 -7.03 1.55
N ALA A 141 15.13 -6.13 0.78
CA ALA A 141 13.75 -5.67 0.97
C ALA A 141 13.45 -5.01 2.33
N GLU A 142 14.48 -4.66 3.10
CA GLU A 142 14.32 -3.95 4.37
C GLU A 142 13.79 -2.52 4.13
N PRO A 143 12.75 -2.07 4.86
CA PRO A 143 12.19 -0.74 4.77
C PRO A 143 13.01 0.32 5.53
N GLU A 144 13.16 1.50 4.95
CA GLU A 144 13.89 2.63 5.54
C GLU A 144 13.07 3.92 5.58
N ASN A 145 13.38 4.77 6.57
CA ASN A 145 12.79 6.09 6.76
C ASN A 145 11.25 6.09 6.80
N LYS A 146 10.70 5.51 7.87
CA LYS A 146 9.26 5.34 8.12
C LYS A 146 8.57 6.63 8.56
N THR A 147 8.53 7.61 7.67
CA THR A 147 8.05 8.98 7.95
C THR A 147 7.06 9.53 6.93
N LYS A 148 6.83 8.82 5.82
CA LYS A 148 6.04 9.32 4.70
C LYS A 148 4.54 9.09 4.89
N THR A 149 3.75 9.87 4.17
CA THR A 149 2.29 9.79 4.18
C THR A 149 1.80 9.36 2.81
N VAL A 150 1.17 8.19 2.73
CA VAL A 150 0.54 7.70 1.51
C VAL A 150 -0.92 8.16 1.47
N LYS A 151 -1.41 8.57 0.30
CA LYS A 151 -2.78 9.03 0.09
C LYS A 151 -3.49 8.18 -0.97
N PHE A 152 -4.76 7.87 -0.75
CA PHE A 152 -5.61 7.20 -1.73
C PHE A 152 -7.10 7.54 -1.54
N ASP A 153 -7.87 7.42 -2.63
CA ASP A 153 -9.29 7.78 -2.66
C ASP A 153 -10.17 6.60 -2.25
N LEU A 154 -11.36 6.91 -1.72
CA LEU A 154 -12.42 5.95 -1.46
C LEU A 154 -13.52 6.08 -2.52
N VAL A 155 -14.11 4.94 -2.89
CA VAL A 155 -15.19 4.84 -3.87
C VAL A 155 -16.51 4.61 -3.15
N ARG A 156 -17.52 5.39 -3.52
CA ARG A 156 -18.88 5.24 -3.00
C ARG A 156 -19.54 3.96 -3.54
N SER A 157 -20.19 3.19 -2.67
CA SER A 157 -20.99 2.04 -3.06
C SER A 157 -22.23 2.44 -3.86
N VAL A 158 -22.75 1.51 -4.67
CA VAL A 158 -23.94 1.72 -5.52
C VAL A 158 -25.19 2.06 -4.67
N ASP A 159 -25.31 1.45 -3.50
CA ASP A 159 -26.41 1.71 -2.55
C ASP A 159 -26.19 2.96 -1.68
N ASN A 160 -25.06 3.66 -1.84
CA ASN A 160 -24.65 4.84 -1.10
C ASN A 160 -24.47 4.64 0.41
N THR A 161 -24.33 3.41 0.91
CA THR A 161 -24.16 3.13 2.34
C THR A 161 -22.70 3.01 2.80
N GLU A 162 -21.75 2.96 1.85
CA GLU A 162 -20.34 2.73 2.11
C GLU A 162 -19.43 3.59 1.21
N MET A 163 -18.29 4.05 1.75
CA MET A 163 -17.14 4.53 0.97
C MET A 163 -15.96 3.60 1.26
N SER A 164 -15.37 2.97 0.25
CA SER A 164 -14.28 2.02 0.47
C SER A 164 -13.28 1.98 -0.68
N ASN A 165 -12.12 1.38 -0.44
CA ASN A 165 -11.13 1.11 -1.47
C ASN A 165 -10.99 -0.40 -1.76
N ALA A 166 -10.55 -0.71 -2.98
CA ALA A 166 -9.88 -1.98 -3.26
C ALA A 166 -8.59 -2.05 -2.43
N MET A 167 -8.14 -3.26 -2.08
CA MET A 167 -6.92 -3.44 -1.26
C MET A 167 -5.74 -2.65 -1.85
N VAL A 168 -5.25 -1.65 -1.13
CA VAL A 168 -4.05 -0.90 -1.51
C VAL A 168 -2.84 -1.55 -0.85
N MET A 169 -1.67 -1.43 -1.48
CA MET A 169 -0.40 -1.86 -0.89
C MET A 169 0.42 -0.64 -0.51
N VAL A 170 1.07 -0.71 0.66
CA VAL A 170 2.02 0.30 1.14
C VAL A 170 3.29 -0.38 1.63
N PHE A 171 4.42 0.33 1.62
CA PHE A 171 5.60 -0.15 2.33
C PHE A 171 5.33 -0.26 3.84
N PRO A 172 6.09 -1.09 4.57
CA PRO A 172 5.88 -1.25 6.01
C PRO A 172 5.96 0.07 6.77
N SER A 173 5.11 0.23 7.79
CA SER A 173 5.03 1.47 8.58
C SER A 173 5.91 1.45 9.83
N ALA A 174 6.05 2.63 10.44
CA ALA A 174 6.40 2.80 11.85
C ALA A 174 5.27 2.28 12.75
N PRO A 175 5.54 2.05 14.05
CA PRO A 175 4.50 1.74 15.00
C PRO A 175 3.39 2.79 15.04
N ASN A 176 2.16 2.33 15.21
CA ASN A 176 0.96 3.14 15.37
C ASN A 176 0.82 4.27 14.34
N PRO A 177 0.78 3.96 13.03
CA PRO A 177 0.72 4.97 11.99
C PRO A 177 -0.56 5.81 12.10
N LEU A 178 -0.46 7.11 11.86
CA LEU A 178 -1.62 8.01 11.86
C LEU A 178 -2.45 7.80 10.59
N LEU A 179 -3.69 7.31 10.73
CA LEU A 179 -4.68 7.31 9.67
C LEU A 179 -5.52 8.58 9.74
N THR A 180 -5.70 9.25 8.61
CA THR A 180 -6.51 10.46 8.48
C THR A 180 -7.50 10.30 7.33
N LEU A 181 -8.78 10.56 7.61
CA LEU A 181 -9.85 10.62 6.64
C LEU A 181 -10.13 12.09 6.32
N LEU A 182 -10.02 12.45 5.05
CA LEU A 182 -10.48 13.72 4.51
C LEU A 182 -11.84 13.52 3.88
N ILE A 183 -12.80 14.38 4.23
CA ILE A 183 -14.17 14.33 3.72
C ILE A 183 -14.46 15.68 3.08
N THR A 184 -14.63 15.67 1.76
CA THR A 184 -14.93 16.88 0.99
C THR A 184 -16.43 17.02 0.79
N LEU A 185 -16.97 18.21 1.06
CA LEU A 185 -18.38 18.52 0.84
C LEU A 185 -18.60 19.26 -0.49
N LYS A 186 -19.87 19.34 -0.93
CA LYS A 186 -20.28 20.05 -2.17
C LYS A 186 -19.93 21.54 -2.19
N ASP A 187 -19.83 22.17 -1.04
CA ASP A 187 -19.42 23.58 -0.92
C ASP A 187 -17.89 23.78 -1.00
N GLY A 188 -17.13 22.68 -1.12
CA GLY A 188 -15.67 22.69 -1.18
C GLY A 188 -14.97 22.64 0.18
N SER A 189 -15.71 22.64 1.29
CA SER A 189 -15.12 22.46 2.62
C SER A 189 -14.57 21.04 2.80
N VAL A 190 -13.49 20.90 3.57
CA VAL A 190 -12.84 19.62 3.86
C VAL A 190 -12.81 19.41 5.37
N HIS A 191 -13.50 18.35 5.82
CA HIS A 191 -13.43 17.88 7.19
C HIS A 191 -12.32 16.84 7.32
N THR A 192 -11.53 16.94 8.39
CA THR A 192 -10.39 16.06 8.64
C THR A 192 -10.62 15.30 9.94
N LEU A 193 -10.55 13.97 9.88
CA LEU A 193 -10.69 13.08 11.03
C LEU A 193 -9.44 12.19 11.12
N SER A 194 -8.77 12.14 12.27
CA SER A 194 -7.50 11.42 12.40
C SER A 194 -7.46 10.52 13.64
N LYS A 195 -6.90 9.32 13.49
CA LYS A 195 -6.62 8.39 14.58
C LYS A 195 -5.37 7.56 14.27
N ASN A 196 -4.52 7.34 15.26
CA ASN A 196 -3.45 6.35 15.15
C ASN A 196 -4.06 4.95 15.09
N LEU A 197 -3.60 4.15 14.13
CA LEU A 197 -3.89 2.72 14.12
C LEU A 197 -3.20 2.04 15.28
N GLU A 198 -3.81 0.98 15.77
CA GLU A 198 -3.19 0.13 16.79
C GLU A 198 -2.16 -0.80 16.16
N SER A 199 -2.47 -1.25 14.95
CA SER A 199 -1.66 -2.17 14.20
C SER A 199 -0.56 -1.44 13.45
N THR A 200 0.65 -1.98 13.53
CA THR A 200 1.73 -1.61 12.61
C THR A 200 1.49 -2.31 11.28
N LEU A 201 1.66 -1.60 10.16
CA LEU A 201 1.59 -2.20 8.84
C LEU A 201 2.89 -2.94 8.55
N VAL A 202 2.87 -4.27 8.67
CA VAL A 202 4.05 -5.14 8.51
C VAL A 202 3.97 -5.87 7.16
N ALA A 203 5.13 -6.18 6.59
CA ALA A 203 5.23 -7.00 5.38
C ALA A 203 4.40 -8.29 5.51
N ASN A 204 3.76 -8.69 4.40
CA ASN A 204 2.93 -9.89 4.31
C ASN A 204 1.68 -9.90 5.22
N THR A 205 1.22 -8.73 5.68
CA THR A 205 -0.03 -8.59 6.43
C THR A 205 -1.10 -7.84 5.63
N ARG A 206 -2.36 -8.01 6.02
CA ARG A 206 -3.50 -7.24 5.50
C ARG A 206 -4.31 -6.71 6.68
N LEU A 207 -4.60 -5.42 6.66
CA LEU A 207 -5.43 -4.75 7.65
C LEU A 207 -6.71 -4.24 6.98
N THR A 208 -7.86 -4.53 7.59
CA THR A 208 -9.12 -3.86 7.23
C THR A 208 -9.49 -2.90 8.35
N VAL A 209 -9.65 -1.62 8.02
CA VAL A 209 -10.08 -0.57 8.94
C VAL A 209 -11.53 -0.24 8.62
N ASN A 210 -12.42 -0.52 9.55
CA ASN A 210 -13.82 -0.09 9.49
C ASN A 210 -13.96 1.24 10.21
N ILE A 211 -14.45 2.25 9.53
CA ILE A 211 -14.68 3.58 10.05
C ILE A 211 -16.18 3.81 10.12
N VAL A 212 -16.69 4.19 11.29
CA VAL A 212 -18.08 4.61 11.46
C VAL A 212 -18.10 6.12 11.65
N ILE A 213 -18.77 6.86 10.78
CA ILE A 213 -18.94 8.31 10.90
C ILE A 213 -20.34 8.68 11.42
N GLY A 214 -20.40 9.71 12.26
CA GLY A 214 -21.63 10.39 12.62
C GLY A 214 -22.19 11.28 11.50
N ASP A 215 -23.24 12.04 11.81
CA ASP A 215 -23.78 13.04 10.90
C ASP A 215 -22.77 14.17 10.67
N ILE A 216 -22.61 14.57 9.42
CA ILE A 216 -21.73 15.68 8.99
C ILE A 216 -22.62 16.77 8.38
N PHE A 217 -22.68 17.93 9.04
CA PHE A 217 -23.47 19.09 8.61
C PHE A 217 -22.59 20.15 7.95
N ALA A 218 -23.13 20.86 6.95
CA ALA A 218 -22.43 21.97 6.31
C ALA A 218 -22.29 23.13 7.31
N GLY A 219 -21.05 23.46 7.70
CA GLY A 219 -20.74 24.56 8.61
C GLY A 219 -20.12 24.18 9.96
N GLY A 220 -19.94 22.90 10.28
CA GLY A 220 -19.34 22.45 11.55
C GLY A 220 -17.80 22.53 11.55
N SER A 221 -17.21 22.90 12.69
CA SER A 221 -15.74 22.94 12.86
C SER A 221 -15.16 21.55 13.18
N SER A 222 -13.90 21.32 12.80
CA SER A 222 -13.15 20.08 13.00
C SER A 222 -13.01 19.70 14.49
N GLY A 223 -13.61 18.58 14.92
CA GLY A 223 -13.40 17.98 16.24
C GLY A 223 -12.36 16.85 16.23
N ASN A 224 -11.60 16.72 17.32
CA ASN A 224 -10.59 15.66 17.57
C ASN A 224 -11.18 14.52 18.45
N PHE A 225 -10.34 13.54 18.85
CA PHE A 225 -10.43 12.55 19.97
C PHE A 225 -11.42 11.34 19.82
N THR A 226 -11.27 10.09 20.34
CA THR A 226 -10.22 9.15 20.89
C THR A 226 -10.92 7.75 21.02
N ILE A 227 -10.27 6.60 20.76
CA ILE A 227 -10.86 5.23 20.99
C ILE A 227 -9.80 4.16 21.37
N ASP A 228 -10.17 3.28 22.31
CA ASP A 228 -9.43 2.13 22.90
C ASP A 228 -9.34 0.84 22.06
N ASN A 229 -8.32 0.02 22.39
CA ASN A 229 -7.85 -1.18 21.70
C ASN A 229 -8.61 -2.49 21.96
N TRP A 230 -8.72 -3.36 20.93
CA TRP A 230 -8.20 -4.75 20.95
C TRP A 230 -8.35 -5.56 19.63
N ASN A 231 -7.74 -6.76 19.60
CA ASN A 231 -6.96 -7.35 18.51
C ASN A 231 -7.50 -8.68 17.92
N GLU A 232 -7.76 -8.70 16.62
CA GLU A 232 -7.38 -9.66 15.57
C GLU A 232 -7.74 -8.89 14.28
N SER A 233 -6.76 -8.26 13.62
CA SER A 233 -6.93 -6.85 13.24
C SER A 233 -7.87 -6.57 12.06
N SER A 234 -9.18 -6.65 12.28
CA SER A 234 -10.07 -5.59 11.84
C SER A 234 -10.06 -4.50 12.91
N GLU A 235 -9.61 -3.30 12.57
CA GLU A 235 -9.71 -2.16 13.48
C GLU A 235 -11.03 -1.43 13.20
N THR A 236 -11.85 -1.20 14.23
CA THR A 236 -13.05 -0.35 14.08
C THR A 236 -12.79 1.00 14.74
N ILE A 237 -12.93 2.07 13.95
CA ILE A 237 -12.75 3.45 14.37
C ILE A 237 -14.11 4.14 14.28
N GLU A 238 -14.70 4.50 15.42
CA GLU A 238 -15.92 5.30 15.45
C GLU A 238 -15.61 6.79 15.62
N PHE A 239 -16.28 7.63 14.84
CA PHE A 239 -16.24 9.09 14.95
C PHE A 239 -17.62 9.60 15.41
N PRO A 240 -17.71 10.32 16.54
CA PRO A 240 -18.98 10.85 17.06
C PRO A 240 -19.50 12.04 16.23
N VAL A 241 -20.76 12.43 16.47
CA VAL A 241 -21.39 13.61 15.86
C VAL A 241 -20.73 14.89 16.40
N VAL A 242 -20.48 15.86 15.52
CA VAL A 242 -19.98 17.20 15.90
C VAL A 242 -21.00 18.24 15.42
N ASP A 243 -21.60 18.97 16.38
CA ASP A 243 -22.50 20.09 16.14
C ASP A 243 -21.77 21.31 15.52
#